data_AF-A0A023G898-F1
#
_entry.id   AF-A0A023G898-F1
#
_cell.length_a   1.000
_cell.length_b   1.000
_cell.length_c   1.000
_cell.angle_alpha   90.00
_cell.angle_beta   90.00
_cell.angle_gamma   90.00
#
_symmetry.space_group_name_H-M   'P 1'
#
loop_
_entity.id
_entity.type
_entity.pdbx_description
1 polymer ?
#
loop_
_entity_poly.entity_id
_entity_poly.type
_entity_poly.pdbx_seq_one_letter_code
_entity_poly.pdbx_strand_id
1 'polypeptide(L)'
;MGKQCVFEERKAKCKCSGDKIDVNGACTANCTAEKIKECTGMMSTCKIADNAQICTCKEPLTWDSAKKVCVLEKQYRYVFTFKQLQYDAQDRCADWRRGDLAAAIEKAMKNLYGEDLSASRLIECGEERQVELTFKTEPLSPSLNRIHQCENKEDNSCLFAPHLRIIDGSVTGPTPVDLCTEFFTKIPAVSANNLKCRKREDGGYSLRCAQGNTKASEMYGALTVELCDDSKPGNGAASVSAAFLLGVLIPVTIAQCGL
;
A
#
# COMPACT_ATOMS: atom_id res chain seq x y z
N MET A 1 3.22 -26.90 20.89
CA MET A 1 2.24 -27.47 19.93
C MET A 1 2.23 -26.59 18.68
N GLY A 2 2.27 -27.17 17.47
CA GLY A 2 2.14 -26.37 16.24
C GLY A 2 3.07 -26.72 15.07
N LYS A 3 3.65 -27.92 15.01
CA LYS A 3 4.32 -28.42 13.80
C LYS A 3 3.42 -29.44 13.11
N GLN A 4 3.20 -29.27 11.82
CA GLN A 4 2.61 -30.27 10.94
C GLN A 4 3.76 -31.00 10.23
N CYS A 5 3.75 -32.33 10.34
CA CYS A 5 4.74 -33.17 9.69
C CYS A 5 4.09 -33.89 8.51
N VAL A 6 4.71 -33.73 7.34
CA VAL A 6 4.31 -34.41 6.11
C VAL A 6 5.43 -35.38 5.75
N PHE A 7 5.05 -36.58 5.33
CA PHE A 7 6.03 -37.59 4.91
C PHE A 7 6.30 -37.43 3.41
N GLU A 8 7.46 -36.89 3.06
CA GLU A 8 7.89 -36.65 1.68
C GLU A 8 9.26 -37.30 1.46
N GLU A 9 9.50 -37.90 0.30
CA GLU A 9 10.82 -38.44 -0.07
C GLU A 9 11.40 -39.42 0.97
N ARG A 10 10.54 -40.24 1.57
CA ARG A 10 10.88 -41.21 2.64
C ARG A 10 11.44 -40.57 3.93
N LYS A 11 11.21 -39.27 4.15
CA LYS A 11 11.59 -38.56 5.38
C LYS A 11 10.40 -37.74 5.91
N ALA A 12 10.29 -37.66 7.23
CA ALA A 12 9.33 -36.76 7.86
C ALA A 12 9.85 -35.31 7.77
N LYS A 13 9.17 -34.45 7.01
CA LYS A 13 9.43 -33.01 6.96
C LYS A 13 8.40 -32.31 7.84
N CYS A 14 8.84 -31.77 8.97
CA CYS A 14 7.99 -31.00 9.88
C CYS A 14 8.11 -29.51 9.59
N LYS A 15 6.98 -28.84 9.38
CA LYS A 15 6.87 -27.39 9.24
C LYS A 15 5.96 -26.83 10.31
N CYS A 16 6.12 -25.56 10.66
CA CYS A 16 5.18 -24.90 11.57
C CYS A 16 3.81 -24.74 10.88
N SER A 17 2.71 -24.83 11.61
CA SER A 17 1.38 -24.60 11.03
C SER A 17 1.12 -23.09 10.88
N GLY A 18 0.55 -22.69 9.74
CA GLY A 18 0.20 -21.30 9.44
C GLY A 18 1.42 -20.39 9.22
N ASP A 19 1.23 -19.09 9.43
CA ASP A 19 2.25 -18.05 9.25
C ASP A 19 3.25 -18.00 10.41
N LYS A 20 3.92 -19.15 10.65
CA LYS A 20 4.93 -19.33 11.69
C LYS A 20 6.19 -19.96 11.09
N ILE A 21 7.35 -19.68 11.68
CA ILE A 21 8.63 -20.28 11.29
C ILE A 21 9.21 -21.07 12.45
N ASP A 22 10.07 -22.06 12.15
CA ASP A 22 10.85 -22.77 13.16
C ASP A 22 12.15 -22.01 13.44
N VAL A 23 12.31 -21.54 14.68
CA VAL A 23 13.55 -20.93 15.17
C VAL A 23 13.99 -21.72 16.39
N ASN A 24 15.16 -22.36 16.30
CA ASN A 24 15.75 -23.17 17.38
C ASN A 24 14.80 -24.24 17.94
N GLY A 25 14.01 -24.88 17.07
CA GLY A 25 13.09 -25.95 17.44
C GLY A 25 11.70 -25.46 17.89
N ALA A 26 11.49 -24.15 18.03
CA ALA A 26 10.22 -23.55 18.44
C ALA A 26 9.55 -22.80 17.28
N CYS A 27 8.23 -22.99 17.13
CA CYS A 27 7.46 -22.23 16.15
C CYS A 27 7.15 -20.83 16.66
N THR A 28 7.61 -19.80 15.95
CA THR A 28 7.38 -18.38 16.25
C THR A 28 6.61 -17.69 15.13
N ALA A 29 5.77 -16.73 15.51
CA ALA A 29 5.06 -15.83 14.58
C ALA A 29 5.82 -14.52 14.33
N ASN A 30 6.99 -14.34 14.96
CA ASN A 30 7.79 -13.13 14.84
C ASN A 30 8.99 -13.38 13.93
N CYS A 31 9.32 -12.38 13.12
CA CYS A 31 10.56 -12.39 12.36
C CYS A 31 11.79 -12.35 13.27
N THR A 32 12.89 -12.94 12.80
CA THR A 32 14.19 -12.87 13.47
C THR A 32 14.74 -11.45 13.39
N ALA A 33 15.55 -11.07 14.38
CA ALA A 33 16.22 -9.76 14.39
C ALA A 33 17.06 -9.53 13.13
N GLU A 34 17.70 -10.58 12.61
CA GLU A 34 18.45 -10.55 11.34
C GLU A 34 17.56 -10.20 10.15
N LYS A 35 16.37 -10.82 10.05
CA LYS A 35 15.46 -10.52 8.94
C LYS A 35 14.85 -9.13 9.06
N ILE A 36 14.54 -8.69 10.27
CA ILE A 36 14.10 -7.31 10.54
C ILE A 36 15.18 -6.33 10.09
N LYS A 37 16.47 -6.63 10.34
CA LYS A 37 17.61 -5.85 9.83
C LYS A 37 17.82 -5.97 8.31
N GLU A 38 17.34 -7.01 7.65
CA GLU A 38 17.36 -7.09 6.18
C GLU A 38 16.26 -6.20 5.57
N CYS A 39 15.10 -6.09 6.24
CA CYS A 39 13.98 -5.25 5.80
C CYS A 39 14.17 -3.78 6.22
N THR A 40 15.33 -3.18 5.93
CA THR A 40 15.78 -1.86 6.41
C THR A 40 15.14 -0.64 5.76
N GLY A 41 14.26 -0.81 4.78
CA GLY A 41 13.53 0.31 4.19
C GLY A 41 12.55 0.94 5.18
N MET A 42 12.50 2.27 5.24
CA MET A 42 11.59 3.05 6.11
C MET A 42 10.10 2.62 6.01
N MET A 43 9.75 1.96 4.91
CA MET A 43 8.39 1.54 4.57
C MET A 43 8.23 0.02 4.44
N SER A 44 9.28 -0.76 4.69
CA SER A 44 9.22 -2.23 4.66
C SER A 44 8.91 -2.79 6.03
N THR A 45 8.16 -3.89 6.03
CA THR A 45 7.89 -4.68 7.22
C THR A 45 8.27 -6.12 6.96
N CYS A 46 8.75 -6.81 7.99
CA CYS A 46 8.92 -8.25 7.92
C CYS A 46 7.61 -8.94 8.32
N LYS A 47 7.19 -9.91 7.51
CA LYS A 47 6.09 -10.82 7.85
C LYS A 47 6.50 -12.26 7.58
N ILE A 48 5.83 -13.19 8.24
CA ILE A 48 5.94 -14.61 7.92
C ILE A 48 4.79 -14.97 6.99
N ALA A 49 5.12 -15.65 5.90
CA ALA A 49 4.15 -16.27 4.99
C ALA A 49 4.73 -17.58 4.49
N ASP A 50 3.92 -18.63 4.40
CA ASP A 50 4.32 -19.95 3.89
C ASP A 50 5.58 -20.52 4.59
N ASN A 51 5.66 -20.38 5.92
CA ASN A 51 6.81 -20.75 6.76
C ASN A 51 8.14 -20.08 6.38
N ALA A 52 8.10 -18.99 5.63
CA ALA A 52 9.26 -18.18 5.27
C ALA A 52 9.11 -16.75 5.81
N GLN A 53 10.24 -16.14 6.17
CA GLN A 53 10.26 -14.73 6.50
C GLN A 53 10.47 -13.90 5.24
N ILE A 54 9.56 -12.98 4.97
CA ILE A 54 9.58 -12.13 3.78
C ILE A 54 9.50 -10.66 4.15
N CYS A 55 10.27 -9.84 3.44
CA CYS A 55 10.10 -8.38 3.51
C CYS A 55 8.96 -8.00 2.57
N THR A 56 8.03 -7.19 3.07
CA THR A 56 6.90 -6.69 2.28
C THR A 56 6.70 -5.21 2.50
N CYS A 57 5.95 -4.60 1.58
CA CYS A 57 5.60 -3.20 1.63
C CYS A 57 4.09 -3.09 1.85
N LYS A 58 3.67 -2.01 2.51
CA LYS A 58 2.26 -1.65 2.58
C LYS A 58 1.85 -1.03 1.25
N GLU A 59 0.74 -1.48 0.67
CA GLU A 59 0.18 -0.86 -0.54
C GLU A 59 -0.02 0.64 -0.35
N PRO A 60 0.36 1.49 -1.34
CA PRO A 60 0.64 1.16 -2.74
C PRO A 60 2.12 0.91 -3.07
N LEU A 61 2.99 0.72 -2.08
CA LEU A 61 4.41 0.45 -2.32
C LEU A 61 4.65 -1.01 -2.71
N THR A 62 5.61 -1.26 -3.59
CA THR A 62 6.03 -2.59 -4.02
C THR A 62 7.45 -2.91 -3.53
N TRP A 63 7.73 -4.17 -3.23
CA TRP A 63 9.04 -4.60 -2.76
C TRP A 63 9.99 -4.84 -3.94
N ASP A 64 11.05 -4.05 -4.04
CA ASP A 64 12.15 -4.28 -4.98
C ASP A 64 13.14 -5.26 -4.34
N SER A 65 13.11 -6.52 -4.80
CA SER A 65 13.97 -7.57 -4.27
C SER A 65 15.46 -7.38 -4.55
N ALA A 66 15.81 -6.66 -5.64
CA ALA A 66 17.20 -6.41 -6.03
C ALA A 66 17.82 -5.30 -5.17
N LYS A 67 17.05 -4.24 -4.92
CA LYS A 67 17.49 -3.10 -4.10
C LYS A 67 17.17 -3.27 -2.61
N LYS A 68 16.36 -4.27 -2.25
CA LYS A 68 15.91 -4.57 -0.89
C LYS A 68 15.18 -3.40 -0.23
N VAL A 69 14.34 -2.70 -0.99
CA VAL A 69 13.63 -1.50 -0.55
C VAL A 69 12.20 -1.46 -1.09
N CYS A 70 11.33 -0.69 -0.44
CA CYS A 70 10.00 -0.40 -0.97
C CYS A 70 10.06 0.76 -1.96
N VAL A 71 9.52 0.55 -3.15
CA VAL A 71 9.45 1.55 -4.21
C VAL A 71 7.99 1.93 -4.50
N LEU A 72 7.80 3.17 -4.92
CA LEU A 72 6.51 3.65 -5.41
C LEU A 72 6.52 3.61 -6.93
N GLU A 73 5.70 2.77 -7.55
CA GLU A 73 5.40 2.89 -8.98
C GLU A 73 4.45 4.06 -9.21
N LYS A 74 4.48 4.67 -10.41
CA LYS A 74 3.51 5.72 -10.76
C LYS A 74 2.09 5.17 -10.58
N GLN A 75 1.27 5.92 -9.86
CA GLN A 75 -0.10 5.52 -9.53
C GLN A 75 -1.09 6.32 -10.37
N TYR A 76 -1.97 5.62 -11.07
CA TYR A 76 -3.05 6.22 -11.86
C TYR A 76 -4.38 5.97 -11.18
N ARG A 77 -4.51 6.52 -9.96
CA ARG A 77 -5.66 6.33 -9.07
C ARG A 77 -6.51 7.59 -9.03
N TYR A 78 -7.81 7.44 -9.25
CA TYR A 78 -8.76 8.54 -9.30
C TYR A 78 -9.99 8.22 -8.46
N VAL A 79 -10.54 9.22 -7.79
CA VAL A 79 -11.79 9.11 -7.04
C VAL A 79 -12.85 10.00 -7.64
N PHE A 80 -14.07 9.50 -7.67
CA PHE A 80 -15.26 10.24 -8.06
C PHE A 80 -16.44 9.81 -7.18
N THR A 81 -17.47 10.63 -7.16
CA THR A 81 -18.72 10.36 -6.46
C THR A 81 -19.90 10.35 -7.42
N PHE A 82 -20.96 9.63 -7.06
CA PHE A 82 -22.22 9.65 -7.79
C PHE A 82 -23.40 9.26 -6.89
N LYS A 83 -24.62 9.58 -7.32
CA LYS A 83 -25.86 9.11 -6.68
C LYS A 83 -26.41 7.92 -7.45
N GLN A 84 -26.66 6.82 -6.76
CA GLN A 84 -27.25 5.63 -7.36
C GLN A 84 -28.77 5.80 -7.46
N LEU A 85 -29.38 5.44 -8.59
CA LEU A 85 -30.83 5.36 -8.68
C LEU A 85 -31.29 4.11 -7.90
N GLN A 86 -32.02 4.31 -6.80
CA GLN A 86 -32.61 3.23 -6.00
C GLN A 86 -34.08 3.08 -6.36
N TYR A 87 -34.50 1.88 -6.75
CA TYR A 87 -35.91 1.55 -7.01
C TYR A 87 -36.61 1.01 -5.75
N ASP A 88 -35.85 0.53 -4.77
CA ASP A 88 -36.31 -0.01 -3.51
C ASP A 88 -35.77 0.80 -2.33
N ALA A 89 -36.54 0.86 -1.24
CA ALA A 89 -36.12 1.48 0.02
C ALA A 89 -35.06 0.65 0.78
N GLN A 90 -34.41 -0.30 0.11
CA GLN A 90 -33.47 -1.22 0.73
C GLN A 90 -32.07 -0.63 0.73
N ASP A 91 -31.53 -0.42 1.93
CA ASP A 91 -30.18 0.09 2.09
C ASP A 91 -29.15 -0.91 1.54
N ARG A 92 -28.63 -0.63 0.34
CA ARG A 92 -27.54 -1.39 -0.29
C ARG A 92 -26.18 -1.13 0.36
N CYS A 93 -26.09 -0.20 1.32
CA CYS A 93 -24.91 0.04 2.14
C CYS A 93 -24.85 -0.83 3.39
N ALA A 94 -25.90 -1.58 3.71
CA ALA A 94 -25.82 -2.60 4.75
C ALA A 94 -24.69 -3.61 4.43
N ASP A 95 -23.89 -3.98 5.44
CA ASP A 95 -22.64 -4.74 5.26
C ASP A 95 -22.78 -5.99 4.39
N TRP A 96 -23.89 -6.71 4.52
CA TRP A 96 -24.15 -7.94 3.75
C TRP A 96 -24.47 -7.71 2.27
N ARG A 97 -24.89 -6.50 1.86
CA ARG A 97 -25.12 -6.12 0.45
C ARG A 97 -24.04 -5.25 -0.14
N ARG A 98 -23.20 -4.64 0.70
CA ARG A 98 -22.12 -3.75 0.27
C ARG A 98 -21.15 -4.47 -0.67
N GLY A 99 -20.88 -5.75 -0.44
CA GLY A 99 -20.08 -6.60 -1.33
C GLY A 99 -20.67 -6.73 -2.73
N ASP A 100 -21.98 -7.02 -2.82
CA ASP A 100 -22.68 -7.15 -4.11
C ASP A 100 -22.71 -5.81 -4.87
N LEU A 101 -22.91 -4.71 -4.16
CA LEU A 101 -22.85 -3.38 -4.75
C LEU A 101 -21.44 -3.06 -5.27
N ALA A 102 -20.41 -3.31 -4.48
CA ALA A 102 -19.02 -3.12 -4.90
C ALA A 102 -18.68 -3.95 -6.14
N ALA A 103 -19.11 -5.22 -6.19
CA ALA A 103 -18.92 -6.09 -7.35
C ALA A 103 -19.69 -5.60 -8.60
N ALA A 104 -20.91 -5.07 -8.42
CA ALA A 104 -21.68 -4.50 -9.52
C ALA A 104 -21.01 -3.23 -10.08
N ILE A 105 -20.51 -2.35 -9.20
CA ILE A 105 -19.74 -1.17 -9.58
C ILE A 105 -18.47 -1.59 -10.33
N GLU A 106 -17.71 -2.53 -9.80
CA GLU A 106 -16.46 -2.99 -10.43
C GLU A 106 -16.72 -3.54 -11.84
N LYS A 107 -17.75 -4.38 -12.01
CA LYS A 107 -18.13 -4.91 -13.34
C LYS A 107 -18.53 -3.78 -14.30
N ALA A 108 -19.31 -2.80 -13.84
CA ALA A 108 -19.72 -1.68 -14.67
C ALA A 108 -18.55 -0.80 -15.08
N MET A 109 -17.62 -0.51 -14.16
CA MET A 109 -16.43 0.28 -14.45
C MET A 109 -15.48 -0.47 -15.39
N LYS A 110 -15.29 -1.79 -15.21
CA LYS A 110 -14.50 -2.61 -16.15
C LYS A 110 -15.10 -2.62 -17.56
N ASN A 111 -16.42 -2.60 -17.68
CA ASN A 111 -17.08 -2.50 -18.98
C ASN A 111 -16.86 -1.11 -19.62
N LEU A 112 -17.03 -0.04 -18.84
CA LEU A 112 -16.87 1.34 -19.30
C LEU A 112 -15.43 1.69 -19.74
N TYR A 113 -14.45 1.25 -18.95
CA TYR A 113 -13.03 1.60 -19.16
C TYR A 113 -12.23 0.50 -19.84
N GLY A 114 -12.78 -0.70 -20.00
CA GLY A 114 -12.13 -1.82 -20.67
C GLY A 114 -10.86 -2.29 -19.97
N GLU A 115 -9.87 -2.70 -20.77
CA GLU A 115 -8.62 -3.29 -20.28
C GLU A 115 -7.69 -2.30 -19.58
N ASP A 116 -7.90 -0.99 -19.76
CA ASP A 116 -7.09 0.06 -19.15
C ASP A 116 -7.31 0.13 -17.63
N LEU A 117 -8.49 -0.29 -17.15
CA LEU A 117 -8.82 -0.32 -15.74
C LEU A 117 -8.29 -1.60 -15.08
N SER A 118 -7.34 -1.45 -14.17
CA SER A 118 -6.83 -2.54 -13.33
C SER A 118 -7.85 -2.98 -12.28
N ALA A 119 -8.45 -2.01 -11.58
CA ALA A 119 -9.34 -2.26 -10.47
C ALA A 119 -10.29 -1.08 -10.21
N SER A 120 -11.41 -1.36 -9.55
CA SER A 120 -12.28 -0.36 -8.96
C SER A 120 -12.67 -0.77 -7.54
N ARG A 121 -12.81 0.20 -6.64
CA ARG A 121 -13.12 -0.02 -5.23
C ARG A 121 -14.16 0.96 -4.72
N LEU A 122 -15.20 0.45 -4.07
CA LEU A 122 -16.17 1.27 -3.33
C LEU A 122 -15.54 1.72 -2.00
N ILE A 123 -15.31 3.02 -1.86
CA ILE A 123 -14.70 3.64 -0.67
C ILE A 123 -15.77 3.96 0.36
N GLU A 124 -16.75 4.77 -0.02
CA GLU A 124 -17.86 5.20 0.85
C GLU A 124 -19.20 4.83 0.26
N CYS A 125 -20.12 4.44 1.14
CA CYS A 125 -21.48 4.10 0.81
C CYS A 125 -22.42 4.89 1.75
N GLY A 126 -22.99 5.99 1.25
CA GLY A 126 -23.94 6.84 1.97
C GLY A 126 -25.08 7.33 1.06
N GLU A 127 -25.39 8.62 1.05
CA GLU A 127 -26.28 9.19 0.02
C GLU A 127 -25.60 9.20 -1.36
N GLU A 128 -24.29 9.46 -1.36
CA GLU A 128 -23.43 9.29 -2.51
C GLU A 128 -22.59 8.02 -2.37
N ARG A 129 -22.13 7.53 -3.51
CA ARG A 129 -21.15 6.43 -3.63
C ARG A 129 -19.83 7.07 -3.97
N GLN A 130 -18.81 6.87 -3.15
CA GLN A 130 -17.44 7.26 -3.50
C GLN A 130 -16.70 6.04 -4.04
N VAL A 131 -16.20 6.14 -5.26
CA VAL A 131 -15.53 5.05 -5.96
C VAL A 131 -14.15 5.48 -6.37
N GLU A 132 -13.19 4.58 -6.16
CA GLU A 132 -11.83 4.72 -6.65
C GLU A 132 -11.64 3.84 -7.90
N LEU A 133 -10.97 4.39 -8.90
CA LEU A 133 -10.51 3.73 -10.12
C LEU A 133 -9.00 3.65 -10.10
N THR A 134 -8.45 2.49 -10.48
CA THR A 134 -7.01 2.29 -10.67
C THR A 134 -6.77 1.87 -12.10
N PHE A 135 -6.00 2.67 -12.85
CA PHE A 135 -5.62 2.38 -14.23
C PHE A 135 -4.21 1.79 -14.32
N LYS A 136 -3.96 1.01 -15.38
CA LYS A 136 -2.63 0.44 -15.71
C LYS A 136 -1.65 1.53 -16.16
N THR A 137 -2.15 2.52 -16.88
CA THR A 137 -1.40 3.65 -17.43
C THR A 137 -2.18 4.94 -17.19
N GLU A 138 -1.54 6.09 -17.41
CA GLU A 138 -2.21 7.39 -17.26
C GLU A 138 -3.35 7.51 -18.28
N PRO A 139 -4.61 7.67 -17.84
CA PRO A 139 -5.73 7.82 -18.76
C PRO A 139 -5.72 9.24 -19.35
N LEU A 140 -6.06 9.33 -20.65
CA LEU A 140 -6.37 10.62 -21.27
C LEU A 140 -7.63 11.22 -20.64
N SER A 141 -7.71 12.54 -20.51
CA SER A 141 -8.87 13.22 -19.89
C SER A 141 -10.22 12.83 -20.51
N PRO A 142 -10.38 12.67 -21.84
CA PRO A 142 -11.63 12.19 -22.42
C PRO A 142 -11.99 10.76 -21.99
N SER A 143 -11.01 9.87 -21.87
CA SER A 143 -11.22 8.50 -21.39
C SER A 143 -11.66 8.47 -19.95
N LEU A 144 -11.00 9.27 -19.09
CA LEU A 144 -11.36 9.39 -17.67
C LEU A 144 -12.77 9.96 -17.47
N ASN A 145 -13.18 10.90 -18.32
CA ASN A 145 -14.48 11.55 -18.25
C ASN A 145 -15.63 10.77 -18.92
N ARG A 146 -15.39 9.54 -19.41
CA ARG A 146 -16.46 8.68 -19.97
C ARG A 146 -17.60 8.41 -19.00
N ILE A 147 -17.34 8.43 -17.69
CA ILE A 147 -18.40 8.27 -16.69
C ILE A 147 -19.46 9.38 -16.73
N HIS A 148 -19.15 10.54 -17.31
CA HIS A 148 -20.12 11.60 -17.56
C HIS A 148 -20.93 11.39 -18.84
N GLN A 149 -20.44 10.52 -19.74
CA GLN A 149 -21.10 10.22 -20.99
C GLN A 149 -22.18 9.17 -20.69
N CYS A 150 -23.38 9.67 -20.37
CA CYS A 150 -24.59 8.89 -20.13
C CYS A 150 -25.08 8.22 -21.43
N GLU A 151 -24.30 7.30 -22.00
CA GLU A 151 -24.58 6.72 -23.33
C GLU A 151 -25.92 5.96 -23.36
N ASN A 152 -26.28 5.30 -22.26
CA ASN A 152 -27.55 4.58 -22.11
C ASN A 152 -28.46 5.32 -21.11
N LYS A 153 -29.02 6.45 -21.54
CA LYS A 153 -29.94 7.24 -20.71
C LYS A 153 -31.32 6.55 -20.59
N GLU A 154 -31.78 6.37 -19.35
CA GLU A 154 -33.10 5.87 -18.96
C GLU A 154 -33.76 6.92 -18.04
N ASP A 155 -34.72 7.68 -18.55
CA ASP A 155 -35.40 8.77 -17.84
C ASP A 155 -34.43 9.78 -17.18
N ASN A 156 -34.32 9.75 -15.85
CA ASN A 156 -33.43 10.58 -15.03
C ASN A 156 -32.15 9.84 -14.59
N SER A 157 -31.81 8.75 -15.26
CA SER A 157 -30.67 7.90 -14.91
C SER A 157 -29.86 7.44 -16.11
N CYS A 158 -28.67 6.96 -15.84
CA CYS A 158 -27.71 6.41 -16.78
C CYS A 158 -27.45 4.96 -16.42
N LEU A 159 -27.69 4.05 -17.36
CA LEU A 159 -27.36 2.65 -17.22
C LEU A 159 -25.91 2.38 -17.65
N PHE A 160 -25.08 2.04 -16.68
CA PHE A 160 -23.77 1.46 -16.90
C PHE A 160 -23.88 -0.07 -16.83
N ALA A 161 -23.74 -0.71 -17.98
CA ALA A 161 -23.85 -2.15 -18.10
C ALA A 161 -22.79 -2.86 -17.23
N PRO A 162 -23.15 -3.94 -16.50
CA PRO A 162 -24.38 -4.68 -16.71
C PRO A 162 -25.59 -4.13 -15.95
N HIS A 163 -25.44 -3.62 -14.71
CA HIS A 163 -26.58 -3.34 -13.83
C HIS A 163 -26.39 -2.13 -12.89
N LEU A 164 -25.55 -1.17 -13.24
CA LEU A 164 -25.33 0.02 -12.41
C LEU A 164 -26.14 1.19 -12.97
N ARG A 165 -27.15 1.66 -12.22
CA ARG A 165 -27.92 2.86 -12.56
C ARG A 165 -27.50 4.03 -11.69
N ILE A 166 -27.11 5.12 -12.34
CA ILE A 166 -26.64 6.35 -11.70
C ILE A 166 -27.61 7.47 -12.07
N ILE A 167 -27.93 8.37 -11.14
CA ILE A 167 -28.74 9.56 -11.43
C ILE A 167 -27.97 10.45 -12.41
N ASP A 168 -28.62 10.85 -13.51
CA ASP A 168 -28.01 11.69 -14.54
C ASP A 168 -27.52 13.01 -13.96
N GLY A 169 -26.31 13.43 -14.34
CA GLY A 169 -25.65 14.62 -13.82
C GLY A 169 -25.17 14.56 -12.35
N SER A 170 -25.35 13.44 -11.64
CA SER A 170 -24.89 13.31 -10.24
C SER A 170 -23.39 12.97 -10.09
N VAL A 171 -22.72 12.65 -11.19
CA VAL A 171 -21.31 12.22 -11.18
C VAL A 171 -20.39 13.43 -11.02
N THR A 172 -19.48 13.38 -10.05
CA THR A 172 -18.38 14.36 -9.93
C THR A 172 -17.21 14.00 -10.85
N GLY A 173 -16.44 15.01 -11.27
CA GLY A 173 -15.26 14.79 -12.09
C GLY A 173 -14.23 13.92 -11.37
N PRO A 174 -13.65 12.88 -12.01
CA PRO A 174 -12.63 12.07 -11.36
C PRO A 174 -11.40 12.90 -10.98
N THR A 175 -11.05 12.87 -9.70
CA THR A 175 -9.91 13.61 -9.16
C THR A 175 -8.78 12.64 -8.79
N PRO A 176 -7.51 12.97 -9.08
CA PRO A 176 -6.39 12.11 -8.69
C PRO A 176 -6.32 11.91 -7.18
N VAL A 177 -6.13 10.66 -6.74
CA VAL A 177 -5.92 10.34 -5.31
C VAL A 177 -4.63 10.99 -4.84
N ASP A 178 -4.68 11.67 -3.69
CA ASP A 178 -3.49 12.20 -3.03
C ASP A 178 -2.93 11.20 -2.01
N LEU A 179 -1.85 10.49 -2.38
CA LEU A 179 -1.17 9.55 -1.50
C LEU A 179 -0.55 10.21 -0.25
N CYS A 180 -0.31 11.52 -0.24
CA CYS A 180 0.13 12.19 0.97
C CYS A 180 -0.93 12.07 2.07
N THR A 181 -2.15 12.49 1.74
CA THR A 181 -3.29 12.43 2.65
C THR A 181 -3.75 10.99 2.91
N GLU A 182 -3.81 10.17 1.86
CA GLU A 182 -4.40 8.83 1.99
C GLU A 182 -3.49 7.76 2.55
N PHE A 183 -2.17 7.92 2.41
CA PHE A 183 -1.21 6.86 2.73
C PHE A 183 -0.04 7.35 3.58
N PHE A 184 0.81 8.24 3.05
CA PHE A 184 2.11 8.54 3.66
C PHE A 184 1.99 9.16 5.06
N THR A 185 1.06 10.09 5.26
CA THR A 185 0.83 10.71 6.58
C THR A 185 0.34 9.72 7.64
N LYS A 186 -0.23 8.59 7.22
CA LYS A 186 -0.73 7.52 8.10
C LYS A 186 0.36 6.49 8.46
N ILE A 187 1.59 6.66 7.96
CA ILE A 187 2.71 5.76 8.26
C ILE A 187 3.46 6.29 9.49
N PRO A 188 3.57 5.52 10.60
CA PRO A 188 4.24 5.98 11.82
C PRO A 188 5.68 6.44 11.61
N ALA A 189 6.43 5.80 10.69
CA ALA A 189 7.79 6.19 10.39
C ALA A 189 7.87 7.63 9.82
N VAL A 190 6.89 8.07 9.03
CA VAL A 190 6.86 9.41 8.43
C VAL A 190 6.75 10.47 9.52
N SER A 191 5.82 10.30 10.46
CA SER A 191 5.65 11.23 11.57
C SER A 191 6.82 11.18 12.56
N ALA A 192 7.33 9.98 12.90
CA ALA A 192 8.46 9.82 13.82
C ALA A 192 9.74 10.51 13.34
N ASN A 193 9.94 10.60 12.03
CA ASN A 193 11.10 11.25 11.41
C ASN A 193 10.80 12.70 10.96
N ASN A 194 9.69 13.29 11.42
CA ASN A 194 9.28 14.66 11.07
C ASN A 194 9.24 14.93 9.55
N LEU A 195 8.86 13.93 8.76
CA LEU A 195 8.75 14.07 7.32
C LEU A 195 7.38 14.64 6.92
N LYS A 196 7.41 15.62 6.01
CA LYS A 196 6.24 16.16 5.33
C LYS A 196 6.15 15.59 3.92
N CYS A 197 4.98 15.07 3.59
CA CYS A 197 4.69 14.62 2.24
C CYS A 197 4.28 15.78 1.35
N ARG A 198 4.77 15.78 0.11
CA ARG A 198 4.36 16.69 -0.97
C ARG A 198 4.21 15.91 -2.27
N LYS A 199 3.09 16.12 -2.97
CA LYS A 199 2.91 15.68 -4.35
C LYS A 199 3.74 16.57 -5.29
N ARG A 200 4.47 15.94 -6.21
CA ARG A 200 5.31 16.59 -7.22
C ARG A 200 4.53 16.78 -8.53
N GLU A 201 4.99 17.71 -9.37
CA GLU A 201 4.34 18.04 -10.64
C GLU A 201 4.44 16.91 -11.68
N ASP A 202 5.46 16.07 -11.58
CA ASP A 202 5.70 14.89 -12.44
C ASP A 202 4.82 13.67 -12.07
N GLY A 203 3.85 13.85 -11.18
CA GLY A 203 2.99 12.80 -10.63
C GLY A 203 3.66 11.97 -9.53
N GLY A 204 4.91 12.27 -9.17
CA GLY A 204 5.62 11.64 -8.07
C GLY A 204 5.29 12.23 -6.71
N TYR A 205 5.92 11.69 -5.68
CA TYR A 205 5.78 12.13 -4.30
C TYR A 205 7.16 12.41 -3.69
N SER A 206 7.21 13.31 -2.70
CA SER A 206 8.42 13.52 -1.90
C SER A 206 8.09 13.57 -0.41
N LEU A 207 8.91 12.92 0.40
CA LEU A 207 8.92 13.03 1.85
C LEU A 207 10.13 13.87 2.25
N ARG A 208 9.88 15.04 2.82
CA ARG A 208 10.90 16.05 3.11
C ARG A 208 10.96 16.38 4.58
N CYS A 209 12.13 16.77 5.07
CA CYS A 209 12.27 17.16 6.47
C CYS A 209 11.46 18.42 6.75
N ALA A 210 10.64 18.40 7.80
CA ALA A 210 9.85 19.56 8.20
C ALA A 210 10.73 20.73 8.65
N GLN A 211 11.88 20.43 9.28
CA GLN A 211 12.86 21.37 9.84
C GLN A 211 14.26 20.72 9.80
N GLY A 212 15.32 21.52 9.66
CA GLY A 212 16.71 21.07 9.77
C GLY A 212 17.49 20.99 8.45
N ASN A 213 18.77 20.66 8.56
CA ASN A 213 19.62 20.38 7.40
C ASN A 213 19.24 19.00 6.82
N THR A 214 19.02 18.96 5.51
CA THR A 214 18.83 17.71 4.78
C THR A 214 20.20 17.14 4.42
N LYS A 215 20.39 15.82 4.57
CA LYS A 215 21.53 15.14 3.95
C LYS A 215 21.28 14.99 2.44
N ALA A 216 21.49 13.80 1.90
CA ALA A 216 21.13 13.46 0.52
C ALA A 216 19.66 13.01 0.45
N SER A 217 19.05 13.23 -0.72
CA SER A 217 17.76 12.63 -1.05
C SER A 217 17.96 11.31 -1.78
N GLU A 218 17.11 10.34 -1.49
CA GLU A 218 17.12 9.02 -2.13
C GLU A 218 15.84 8.82 -2.93
N MET A 219 15.95 8.15 -4.08
CA MET A 219 14.84 7.93 -5.00
C MET A 219 14.40 6.46 -5.00
N TYR A 220 13.13 6.26 -4.67
CA TYR A 220 12.44 4.99 -4.54
C TYR A 220 11.30 4.90 -5.55
N GLY A 221 11.67 4.84 -6.84
CA GLY A 221 10.71 4.95 -7.94
C GLY A 221 10.18 6.38 -8.06
N ALA A 222 8.86 6.54 -8.05
CA ALA A 222 8.18 7.84 -8.07
C ALA A 222 8.23 8.58 -6.71
N LEU A 223 8.76 7.95 -5.66
CA LEU A 223 8.94 8.53 -4.33
C LEU A 223 10.37 9.04 -4.13
N THR A 224 10.52 10.27 -3.66
CA THR A 224 11.80 10.81 -3.18
C THR A 224 11.75 10.98 -1.66
N VAL A 225 12.78 10.55 -0.94
CA VAL A 225 12.83 10.66 0.53
C VAL A 225 14.08 11.41 0.93
N GLU A 226 13.93 12.44 1.77
CA GLU A 226 15.04 13.13 2.41
C GLU A 226 15.41 12.44 3.73
N LEU A 227 16.71 12.32 3.98
CA LEU A 227 17.23 11.90 5.28
C LEU A 227 17.43 13.13 6.17
N CYS A 228 16.66 13.21 7.25
CA CYS A 228 16.74 14.32 8.19
C CYS A 228 17.95 14.17 9.11
N ASP A 229 18.69 15.26 9.28
CA ASP A 229 19.76 15.32 10.27
C ASP A 229 19.18 15.79 11.61
N ASP A 230 19.29 14.96 12.65
CA ASP A 230 18.86 15.29 14.02
C ASP A 230 19.83 16.25 14.73
N SER A 231 20.82 16.81 14.02
CA SER A 231 21.76 17.78 14.57
C SER A 231 21.08 19.12 14.88
N LYS A 232 20.28 19.18 15.96
CA LYS A 232 20.09 20.42 16.73
C LYS A 232 21.24 20.55 17.74
N PRO A 233 21.89 21.71 17.85
CA PRO A 233 22.80 21.98 18.96
C PRO A 233 21.97 22.19 20.22
N GLY A 234 21.98 21.24 21.15
CA GLY A 234 21.47 21.45 22.51
C GLY A 234 20.61 20.31 23.04
N ASN A 235 21.20 19.63 24.03
CA ASN A 235 20.63 18.71 25.02
C ASN A 235 20.30 17.28 24.54
N GLY A 236 21.13 16.35 25.02
CA GLY A 236 21.14 14.95 24.67
C GLY A 236 19.88 14.19 25.08
N ALA A 237 19.39 13.41 24.14
CA ALA A 237 18.75 12.12 24.35
C ALA A 237 19.17 11.24 23.16
N ALA A 238 19.46 9.97 23.44
CA ALA A 238 20.24 9.05 22.61
C ALA A 238 19.83 9.01 21.13
N SER A 239 20.85 9.20 20.28
CA SER A 239 20.76 9.06 18.83
C SER A 239 20.58 7.59 18.46
N VAL A 240 19.65 7.30 17.54
CA VAL A 240 19.72 6.09 16.70
C VAL A 240 20.32 6.54 15.36
N SER A 241 21.60 6.91 15.39
CA SER A 241 22.41 7.09 14.18
C SER A 241 23.09 5.77 13.81
N ALA A 242 23.14 5.50 12.50
CA ALA A 242 24.05 4.55 11.84
C ALA A 242 23.76 3.03 11.97
N ALA A 243 22.55 2.59 11.59
CA ALA A 243 22.41 1.28 10.90
C ALA A 243 22.23 1.44 9.38
N PHE A 244 22.20 2.68 8.90
CA PHE A 244 22.35 3.03 7.50
C PHE A 244 23.84 3.20 7.21
N LEU A 245 24.35 2.44 6.25
CA LEU A 245 25.71 2.42 5.68
C LEU A 245 26.66 1.34 6.24
N LEU A 246 27.01 0.45 5.29
CA LEU A 246 28.23 -0.36 5.20
C LEU A 246 28.28 -1.62 6.07
N GLY A 247 28.18 -2.76 5.38
CA GLY A 247 28.83 -3.97 5.86
C GLY A 247 30.33 -3.72 5.99
N VAL A 248 30.86 -3.85 7.19
CA VAL A 248 32.29 -4.10 7.43
C VAL A 248 32.41 -5.00 8.66
N LEU A 249 33.16 -6.08 8.46
CA LEU A 249 33.63 -7.07 9.41
C LEU A 249 34.23 -6.46 10.68
N ILE A 250 33.99 -7.09 11.83
CA ILE A 250 34.92 -7.05 12.97
C ILE A 250 35.07 -8.47 13.54
N PRO A 251 36.31 -8.93 13.78
CA PRO A 251 36.66 -10.33 13.96
C PRO A 251 36.34 -10.88 15.35
N VAL A 252 36.15 -12.20 15.38
CA VAL A 252 36.15 -13.01 16.60
C VAL A 252 37.55 -12.99 17.22
N THR A 253 37.70 -12.31 18.35
CA THR A 253 38.84 -12.55 19.26
C THR A 253 38.42 -13.58 20.28
N ILE A 254 39.02 -14.77 20.17
CA ILE A 254 39.04 -15.83 21.18
C ILE A 254 39.81 -15.29 22.40
N ALA A 255 39.18 -15.31 23.57
CA ALA A 255 39.88 -15.15 24.85
C ALA A 255 39.71 -16.43 25.67
N GLN A 256 40.80 -17.19 25.79
CA GLN A 256 41.00 -18.23 26.79
C GLN A 256 41.20 -17.60 28.18
N CYS A 257 40.47 -18.11 29.16
CA CYS A 257 40.84 -18.27 30.57
C CYS A 257 39.93 -19.43 31.06
N GLY A 258 40.39 -20.54 31.62
CA GLY A 258 41.50 -20.73 32.53
C GLY A 258 40.92 -21.24 33.85
N LEU A 259 40.91 -22.57 34.03
CA LEU A 259 40.78 -23.28 35.30
C LEU A 259 41.92 -24.29 35.35
#